data_AF-A0A7T5UQH1-F1
#
_entry.id   AF-A0A7T5UQH1-F1
#
_cell.length_a   1.000
_cell.length_b   1.000
_cell.length_c   1.000
_cell.angle_alpha   90.00
_cell.angle_beta   90.00
_cell.angle_gamma   90.00
#
_symmetry.space_group_name_H-M   'P 1'
#
loop_
_entity.id
_entity.type
_entity.pdbx_description
1 polymer ?
#
loop_
_entity_poly.entity_id
_entity_poly.type
_entity_poly.pdbx_seq_one_letter_code
_entity_poly.pdbx_strand_id
1 'polypeptide(L)'
;MSYDLNVSKLTKFKGKTIFLFDSSTFCRYEELSLYSGIDFFEVVGKLDRIVFLLTNEVIVELMNGPRKFHPKFLLDHIINVDGSMDHSLKENRFLYEKEGKLHYLVLNKVSAVDWNQVLLCQNHSDLVLVTNDRKLLKSSKVILGDRSFGAASLIYKLLEMYPDNTELQSLEIKSKELFKHEKLGSIRY
;
A
#
# COMPACT_ATOMS: atom_id res chain seq x y z
N MET A 1 -15.41 18.04 -16.19
CA MET A 1 -14.28 17.27 -16.75
C MET A 1 -13.27 17.12 -15.63
N SER A 2 -13.30 16.01 -14.89
CA SER A 2 -12.29 15.73 -13.86
C SER A 2 -10.97 15.48 -14.60
N TYR A 3 -9.98 16.35 -14.38
CA TYR A 3 -8.61 16.07 -14.78
C TYR A 3 -8.11 15.01 -13.80
N ASP A 4 -8.02 13.77 -14.24
CA ASP A 4 -7.36 12.74 -13.47
C ASP A 4 -5.87 13.12 -13.36
N LEU A 5 -5.52 13.62 -12.17
CA LEU A 5 -4.19 14.15 -11.84
C LEU A 5 -3.07 13.12 -11.99
N ASN A 6 -3.41 11.84 -12.13
CA ASN A 6 -2.48 10.73 -12.08
C ASN A 6 -2.18 10.09 -13.44
N VAL A 7 -2.98 10.37 -14.49
CA VAL A 7 -2.83 9.73 -15.82
C VAL A 7 -1.41 9.84 -16.33
N SER A 8 -0.83 11.05 -16.29
CA SER A 8 0.52 11.30 -16.82
C SER A 8 1.60 10.50 -16.09
N LYS A 9 1.44 10.29 -14.78
CA LYS A 9 2.38 9.55 -13.93
C LYS A 9 2.21 8.04 -14.11
N LEU A 10 0.98 7.53 -14.06
CA LEU A 10 0.68 6.11 -14.26
C LEU A 10 1.08 5.63 -15.66
N THR A 11 0.91 6.48 -16.68
CA THR A 11 1.33 6.16 -18.06
C THR A 11 2.84 5.93 -18.17
N LYS A 12 3.68 6.60 -17.35
CA LYS A 12 5.13 6.37 -17.33
C LYS A 12 5.51 4.98 -16.81
N PHE A 13 4.62 4.32 -16.07
CA PHE A 13 4.85 3.01 -15.48
C PHE A 13 4.11 1.89 -16.22
N LYS A 14 3.62 2.17 -17.44
CA LYS A 14 2.92 1.18 -18.26
C LYS A 14 3.76 -0.09 -18.42
N GLY A 15 3.15 -1.24 -18.13
CA GLY A 15 3.81 -2.56 -18.18
C GLY A 15 4.56 -2.96 -16.92
N LYS A 16 4.59 -2.10 -15.89
CA LYS A 16 5.09 -2.44 -14.55
C LYS A 16 3.95 -2.79 -13.61
N THR A 17 4.22 -3.63 -12.61
CA THR A 17 3.32 -3.79 -11.47
C THR A 17 3.48 -2.59 -10.53
N ILE A 18 2.39 -1.90 -10.22
CA ILE A 18 2.41 -0.69 -9.39
C ILE A 18 1.82 -1.03 -8.02
N PHE A 19 2.68 -1.06 -6.99
CA PHE A 19 2.24 -1.26 -5.62
C PHE A 19 1.90 0.07 -4.96
N LEU A 20 0.67 0.22 -4.45
CA LEU A 20 0.27 1.34 -3.63
C LEU A 20 0.44 0.97 -2.16
N PHE A 21 1.29 1.69 -1.44
CA PHE A 21 1.52 1.47 -0.01
C PHE A 21 0.71 2.45 0.82
N ASP A 22 0.11 1.94 1.89
CA ASP A 22 -0.38 2.77 2.99
C ASP A 22 0.76 3.10 3.98
N SER A 23 0.47 3.97 4.96
CA SER A 23 1.42 4.34 6.01
C SER A 23 1.89 3.11 6.80
N SER A 24 0.99 2.17 7.07
CA SER A 24 1.28 0.96 7.84
C SER A 24 2.28 0.03 7.13
N THR A 25 2.17 -0.11 5.81
CA THR A 25 3.12 -0.87 4.98
C THR A 25 4.46 -0.18 4.90
N PHE A 26 4.45 1.15 4.71
CA PHE A 26 5.68 1.92 4.65
C PHE A 26 6.49 1.77 5.95
N CYS A 27 5.85 2.02 7.10
CA CYS A 27 6.47 1.87 8.42
C CYS A 27 6.98 0.44 8.66
N ARG A 28 6.26 -0.57 8.17
CA ARG A 28 6.64 -1.98 8.30
C ARG A 28 7.95 -2.29 7.56
N TYR A 29 8.12 -1.77 6.36
CA TYR A 29 9.32 -1.97 5.56
C TYR A 29 10.49 -1.09 5.98
N GLU A 30 10.21 0.09 6.53
CA GLU A 30 11.22 0.88 7.23
C GLU A 30 11.78 0.12 8.44
N GLU A 31 10.90 -0.47 9.27
CA GLU A 31 11.32 -1.29 10.42
C GLU A 31 12.17 -2.49 9.99
N LEU A 32 11.77 -3.18 8.91
CA LEU A 32 12.59 -4.26 8.35
C LEU A 32 13.95 -3.76 7.87
N SER A 33 14.01 -2.57 7.28
CA SER A 33 15.27 -1.97 6.82
C SER A 33 16.21 -1.69 7.99
N LEU A 34 15.68 -1.09 9.07
CA LEU A 34 16.42 -0.85 10.31
C LEU A 34 16.90 -2.14 10.97
N TYR A 35 16.06 -3.18 10.99
CA TYR A 35 16.39 -4.47 11.61
C TYR A 35 17.43 -5.27 10.81
N SER A 36 17.31 -5.27 9.48
CA SER A 36 18.15 -6.08 8.60
C SER A 36 19.47 -5.42 8.21
N GLY A 37 19.54 -4.08 8.27
CA GLY A 37 20.63 -3.30 7.68
C GLY A 37 20.59 -3.23 6.15
N ILE A 38 19.52 -3.73 5.51
CA ILE A 38 19.29 -3.70 4.07
C ILE A 38 18.13 -2.74 3.79
N ASP A 39 18.37 -1.66 3.05
CA ASP A 39 17.32 -0.71 2.71
C ASP A 39 16.34 -1.31 1.69
N PHE A 40 15.13 -1.66 2.16
CA PHE A 40 14.09 -2.24 1.33
C PHE A 40 13.70 -1.33 0.16
N PHE A 41 13.60 -0.01 0.38
CA PHE A 41 13.16 0.93 -0.64
C PHE A 41 14.23 1.14 -1.72
N GLU A 42 15.51 1.12 -1.35
CA GLU A 42 16.60 1.11 -2.33
C GLU A 42 16.62 -0.19 -3.15
N VAL A 43 16.43 -1.35 -2.53
CA VAL A 43 16.36 -2.63 -3.23
C VAL A 43 15.21 -2.62 -4.23
N VAL A 44 14.01 -2.25 -3.78
CA VAL A 44 12.80 -2.16 -4.62
C VAL A 44 12.96 -1.11 -5.72
N GLY A 45 13.65 0.01 -5.45
CA GLY A 45 13.91 1.07 -6.42
C GLY A 45 14.80 0.64 -7.60
N LYS A 46 15.60 -0.42 -7.44
CA LYS A 46 16.45 -0.99 -8.52
C LYS A 46 15.72 -2.00 -9.40
N LEU A 47 14.52 -2.44 -9.02
CA LEU A 47 13.75 -3.45 -9.74
C LEU A 47 13.04 -2.83 -10.95
N ASP A 48 13.18 -3.44 -12.12
CA ASP A 48 12.76 -2.84 -13.40
C ASP A 48 11.28 -3.04 -13.74
N ARG A 49 10.68 -4.15 -13.30
CA ARG A 49 9.28 -4.53 -13.58
C ARG A 49 8.26 -4.03 -12.56
N ILE A 50 8.70 -3.30 -11.53
CA ILE A 50 7.82 -2.84 -10.44
C ILE A 50 8.07 -1.38 -10.12
N VAL A 51 7.08 -0.74 -9.50
CA VAL A 51 7.18 0.57 -8.86
C VAL A 51 6.33 0.52 -7.60
N PHE A 52 6.75 1.21 -6.55
CA PHE A 52 5.87 1.52 -5.42
C PHE A 52 5.47 2.99 -5.44
N LEU A 53 4.26 3.30 -5.01
CA LEU A 53 3.72 4.63 -4.88
C LEU A 53 3.11 4.83 -3.48
N LEU A 54 3.08 6.09 -3.04
CA LEU A 54 2.42 6.55 -1.82
C LEU A 54 1.46 7.68 -2.20
N THR A 55 0.30 7.76 -1.57
CA THR A 55 -0.58 8.91 -1.78
C THR A 55 -0.03 10.15 -1.07
N ASN A 56 -0.36 11.34 -1.57
CA ASN A 56 -0.09 12.60 -0.88
C ASN A 56 -0.62 12.61 0.57
N GLU A 57 -1.79 12.01 0.83
CA GLU A 57 -2.34 11.87 2.18
C GLU A 57 -1.47 10.99 3.09
N VAL A 58 -0.99 9.85 2.57
CA VAL A 58 -0.07 8.95 3.30
C VAL A 58 1.24 9.65 3.62
N ILE A 59 1.78 10.44 2.69
CA ILE A 59 2.99 11.23 2.94
C ILE A 59 2.77 12.23 4.08
N VAL A 60 1.64 12.93 4.09
CA VAL A 60 1.30 13.87 5.17
C VAL A 60 1.18 13.12 6.51
N GLU A 61 0.59 11.93 6.54
CA GLU A 61 0.52 11.09 7.74
C GLU A 61 1.92 10.69 8.22
N LEU A 62 2.79 10.23 7.32
CA LEU A 62 4.17 9.83 7.65
C LEU A 62 5.02 11.01 8.16
N MET A 63 4.84 12.21 7.60
CA MET A 63 5.55 13.42 8.04
C MET A 63 5.11 13.91 9.43
N ASN A 64 3.83 13.73 9.76
CA ASN A 64 3.26 14.11 11.06
C ASN A 64 3.37 12.99 12.11
N GLY A 65 3.75 11.79 11.69
CA GLY A 65 3.89 10.63 12.55
C GLY A 65 5.05 10.74 13.54
N PRO A 66 5.09 9.82 14.52
CA PRO A 66 6.13 9.80 15.56
C PRO A 66 7.54 9.57 15.00
N ARG A 67 7.65 8.91 13.85
CA ARG A 67 8.89 8.76 13.09
C ARG A 67 8.93 9.85 12.03
N LYS A 68 9.67 10.93 12.30
CA LYS A 68 9.84 12.04 11.34
C LYS A 68 10.63 11.56 10.13
N PHE A 69 9.90 11.19 9.08
CA PHE A 69 10.47 10.67 7.85
C PHE A 69 11.21 11.76 7.05
N HIS A 70 12.38 11.45 6.46
CA HIS A 70 13.14 12.38 5.61
C HIS A 70 13.00 12.05 4.11
N PRO A 71 12.56 12.98 3.25
CA PRO A 71 11.76 12.65 2.06
C PRO A 71 12.54 12.57 0.75
N LYS A 72 13.88 12.63 0.76
CA LYS A 72 14.65 12.94 -0.46
C LYS A 72 14.40 11.98 -1.63
N PHE A 73 14.05 10.71 -1.36
CA PHE A 73 13.77 9.73 -2.39
C PHE A 73 12.28 9.57 -2.73
N LEU A 74 11.35 10.19 -2.00
CA LEU A 74 9.92 9.88 -2.13
C LEU A 74 9.14 10.73 -3.14
N LEU A 75 9.65 11.88 -3.59
CA LEU A 75 8.88 12.79 -4.45
C LEU A 75 8.41 12.12 -5.75
N ASP A 76 9.26 11.30 -6.36
CA ASP A 76 8.92 10.54 -7.56
C ASP A 76 7.97 9.36 -7.29
N HIS A 77 7.73 9.02 -6.03
CA HIS A 77 6.80 7.97 -5.60
C HIS A 77 5.43 8.50 -5.17
N ILE A 78 5.20 9.82 -5.15
CA ILE A 78 3.91 10.40 -4.70
C ILE A 78 2.86 10.34 -5.82
N ILE A 79 1.68 9.80 -5.54
CA ILE A 79 0.47 9.90 -6.38
C ILE A 79 -0.57 10.76 -5.67
N ASN A 80 -1.36 11.54 -6.42
CA ASN A 80 -2.34 12.42 -5.82
C ASN A 80 -3.67 11.69 -5.65
N VAL A 81 -4.36 11.93 -4.55
CA VAL A 81 -5.75 11.52 -4.42
C VAL A 81 -6.63 12.76 -4.29
N ASP A 82 -7.66 12.81 -5.12
CA ASP A 82 -8.78 13.71 -4.89
C ASP A 82 -9.63 13.08 -3.78
N GLY A 83 -9.44 13.59 -2.56
CA GLY A 83 -10.18 13.11 -1.39
C GLY A 83 -11.68 13.17 -1.65
N SER A 84 -12.35 12.03 -1.54
CA SER A 84 -13.73 11.85 -2.02
C SER A 84 -14.73 11.52 -0.91
N MET A 85 -14.26 11.30 0.32
CA MET A 85 -15.10 11.00 1.47
C MET A 85 -15.14 12.13 2.50
N ASP A 86 -16.34 12.40 3.00
CA ASP A 86 -16.53 13.18 4.21
C ASP A 86 -15.95 12.41 5.42
N HIS A 87 -14.99 13.01 6.10
CA HIS A 87 -14.35 12.48 7.31
C HIS A 87 -15.34 12.21 8.46
N SER A 88 -16.57 12.77 8.39
CA SER A 88 -17.61 12.62 9.42
C SER A 88 -18.38 11.28 9.36
N LEU A 89 -18.24 10.50 8.28
CA LEU A 89 -19.02 9.28 8.07
C LEU A 89 -18.68 8.16 9.08
N LYS A 90 -19.72 7.54 9.65
CA LYS A 90 -19.60 6.48 10.67
C LYS A 90 -19.41 5.07 10.10
N GLU A 91 -19.75 4.88 8.83
CA GLU A 91 -19.66 3.60 8.11
C GLU A 91 -19.29 3.85 6.65
N ASN A 92 -18.61 2.88 6.04
CA ASN A 92 -18.32 2.90 4.62
C ASN A 92 -19.38 2.09 3.88
N ARG A 93 -20.05 2.72 2.93
CA ARG A 93 -21.06 2.09 2.06
C ARG A 93 -20.46 1.95 0.68
N PHE A 94 -20.42 0.72 0.17
CA PHE A 94 -19.77 0.40 -1.09
C PHE A 94 -20.84 0.10 -2.11
N LEU A 95 -20.87 0.85 -3.21
CA LEU A 95 -21.66 0.47 -4.37
C LEU A 95 -20.79 -0.39 -5.28
N TYR A 96 -21.31 -1.56 -5.67
CA TYR A 96 -20.67 -2.39 -6.68
C TYR A 96 -21.73 -2.96 -7.62
N GLU A 97 -21.35 -3.19 -8.87
CA GLU A 97 -22.20 -3.83 -9.86
C GLU A 97 -21.87 -5.32 -9.94
N LYS A 98 -22.90 -6.16 -9.85
CA LYS A 98 -22.78 -7.60 -10.07
C LYS A 98 -23.96 -8.06 -10.92
N GLU A 99 -23.68 -8.75 -12.02
CA GLU A 99 -24.69 -9.28 -12.94
C GLU A 99 -25.70 -8.21 -13.41
N GLY A 100 -25.23 -6.99 -13.67
CA GLY A 100 -26.07 -5.88 -14.13
C GLY A 100 -26.93 -5.23 -13.03
N LYS A 101 -26.73 -5.60 -11.75
CA LYS A 101 -27.44 -5.03 -10.61
C LYS A 101 -26.50 -4.28 -9.69
N LEU A 102 -26.96 -3.11 -9.24
CA LEU A 102 -26.28 -2.33 -8.21
C LEU A 102 -26.58 -2.91 -6.83
N HIS A 103 -25.52 -3.24 -6.11
CA HIS A 103 -25.56 -3.72 -4.73
C HIS A 103 -24.88 -2.71 -3.82
N TYR A 104 -25.28 -2.69 -2.55
CA TYR A 104 -24.52 -2.00 -1.51
C TYR A 104 -23.96 -3.00 -0.49
N LEU A 105 -22.75 -2.74 -0.03
CA LEU A 105 -22.11 -3.47 1.06
C LEU A 105 -21.82 -2.48 2.20
N VAL A 106 -21.88 -2.96 3.44
CA VAL A 106 -21.43 -2.23 4.62
C VAL A 106 -20.22 -2.98 5.17
N LEU A 107 -19.05 -2.34 5.15
CA LEU A 107 -17.81 -2.92 5.67
C LEU A 107 -17.38 -2.22 6.95
N ASN A 108 -16.26 -2.68 7.51
CA ASN A 108 -15.62 -2.06 8.64
C ASN A 108 -15.43 -0.55 8.39
N LYS A 109 -15.50 0.22 9.48
CA LYS A 109 -15.03 1.60 9.47
C LYS A 109 -13.51 1.60 9.22
N VAL A 110 -13.14 1.95 8.01
CA VAL A 110 -11.79 2.37 7.60
C VAL A 110 -11.76 3.89 7.53
N SER A 111 -10.59 4.50 7.72
CA SER A 111 -10.47 5.96 7.66
C SER A 111 -10.75 6.49 6.24
N ALA A 112 -11.00 7.79 6.09
CA ALA A 112 -11.15 8.39 4.78
C ALA A 112 -9.88 8.23 3.93
N VAL A 113 -8.69 8.31 4.55
CA VAL A 113 -7.39 8.10 3.88
C VAL A 113 -7.26 6.67 3.36
N ASP A 114 -7.60 5.68 4.19
CA ASP A 114 -7.61 4.26 3.79
C ASP A 114 -8.59 4.02 2.65
N TRP A 115 -9.76 4.66 2.71
CA TRP A 115 -10.80 4.52 1.70
C TRP A 115 -10.39 5.13 0.36
N ASN A 116 -9.82 6.33 0.39
CA ASN A 116 -9.28 7.02 -0.77
C ASN A 116 -8.27 6.14 -1.54
N GLN A 117 -7.44 5.38 -0.83
CA GLN A 117 -6.53 4.40 -1.44
C GLN A 117 -7.27 3.25 -2.13
N VAL A 118 -8.33 2.71 -1.53
CA VAL A 118 -9.14 1.66 -2.15
C VAL A 118 -9.83 2.17 -3.42
N LEU A 119 -10.41 3.37 -3.38
CA LEU A 119 -11.04 3.99 -4.54
C LEU A 119 -10.04 4.26 -5.65
N LEU A 120 -8.84 4.75 -5.31
CA LEU A 120 -7.76 4.93 -6.28
C LEU A 120 -7.44 3.59 -6.99
N CYS A 121 -7.25 2.50 -6.22
CA CYS A 121 -7.03 1.18 -6.81
C CYS A 121 -8.23 0.62 -7.57
N GLN A 122 -9.45 1.02 -7.24
CA GLN A 122 -10.65 0.64 -7.97
C GLN A 122 -10.69 1.32 -9.35
N ASN A 123 -10.35 2.61 -9.40
CA ASN A 123 -10.36 3.42 -10.61
C ASN A 123 -9.15 3.16 -11.52
N HIS A 124 -8.07 2.58 -10.99
CA HIS A 124 -6.87 2.24 -11.74
C HIS A 124 -6.53 0.75 -11.59
N SER A 125 -6.82 -0.04 -12.63
CA SER A 125 -6.62 -1.50 -12.62
C SER A 125 -5.17 -1.94 -12.36
N ASP A 126 -4.21 -1.10 -12.74
CA ASP A 126 -2.77 -1.39 -12.64
C ASP A 126 -2.22 -1.23 -11.22
N LEU A 127 -2.98 -0.59 -10.33
CA LEU A 127 -2.63 -0.44 -8.93
C LEU A 127 -2.98 -1.67 -8.11
N VAL A 128 -2.05 -2.04 -7.25
CA VAL A 128 -2.15 -3.16 -6.31
C VAL A 128 -1.94 -2.62 -4.90
N LEU A 129 -2.97 -2.70 -4.07
CA LEU A 129 -2.91 -2.23 -2.68
C LEU A 129 -2.10 -3.20 -1.82
N VAL A 130 -1.11 -2.68 -1.10
CA VAL A 130 -0.38 -3.40 -0.06
C VAL A 130 -0.60 -2.69 1.26
N THR A 131 -1.08 -3.43 2.26
CA THR A 131 -1.40 -2.88 3.58
C THR A 131 -0.94 -3.81 4.71
N ASN A 132 -0.49 -3.27 5.84
CA ASN A 132 -0.29 -4.03 7.07
C ASN A 132 -1.51 -3.93 8.02
N ASP A 133 -2.51 -3.09 7.69
CA ASP A 133 -3.75 -2.94 8.45
C ASP A 133 -4.75 -4.06 8.10
N ARG A 134 -5.14 -4.85 9.11
CA ARG A 134 -6.06 -5.98 8.93
C ARG A 134 -7.48 -5.57 8.55
N LYS A 135 -7.97 -4.42 9.03
CA LYS A 135 -9.32 -3.90 8.73
C LYS A 135 -9.38 -3.38 7.30
N LEU A 136 -8.37 -2.62 6.87
CA LEU A 136 -8.23 -2.18 5.48
C LEU A 136 -8.06 -3.38 4.55
N LEU A 137 -7.19 -4.35 4.88
CA LEU A 137 -7.00 -5.55 4.07
C LEU A 137 -8.30 -6.33 3.87
N LYS A 138 -9.06 -6.56 4.94
CA LYS A 138 -10.34 -7.26 4.87
C LYS A 138 -11.34 -6.52 3.98
N SER A 139 -11.40 -5.19 4.10
CA SER A 139 -12.37 -4.39 3.36
C SER A 139 -11.99 -4.27 1.88
N SER A 140 -10.73 -3.94 1.61
CA SER A 140 -10.20 -3.81 0.25
C SER A 140 -10.21 -5.11 -0.54
N LYS A 141 -9.98 -6.27 0.08
CA LYS A 141 -10.07 -7.58 -0.61
C LYS A 141 -11.44 -7.86 -1.21
N VAL A 142 -12.52 -7.38 -0.58
CA VAL A 142 -13.87 -7.58 -1.13
C VAL A 142 -14.07 -6.81 -2.44
N ILE A 143 -13.34 -5.70 -2.62
CA ILE A 143 -13.52 -4.76 -3.74
C ILE A 143 -12.47 -5.00 -4.82
N LEU A 144 -11.22 -5.19 -4.42
CA LEU A 144 -10.06 -5.28 -5.31
C LEU A 144 -9.65 -6.73 -5.62
N GLY A 145 -10.20 -7.72 -4.90
CA GLY A 145 -9.83 -9.12 -5.04
C GLY A 145 -8.33 -9.35 -4.78
N ASP A 146 -7.68 -10.05 -5.72
CA ASP A 146 -6.24 -10.36 -5.65
C ASP A 146 -5.32 -9.14 -5.81
N ARG A 147 -5.88 -7.98 -6.20
CA ARG A 147 -5.16 -6.69 -6.23
C ARG A 147 -5.09 -6.00 -4.86
N SER A 148 -5.40 -6.71 -3.79
CA SER A 148 -5.13 -6.28 -2.41
C SER A 148 -4.55 -7.43 -1.57
N PHE A 149 -3.38 -7.20 -0.99
CA PHE A 149 -2.75 -8.19 -0.11
C PHE A 149 -1.95 -7.56 1.04
N GLY A 150 -1.62 -8.39 2.02
CA GLY A 150 -0.92 -7.94 3.22
C GLY A 150 0.56 -7.66 2.98
N ALA A 151 1.15 -6.70 3.70
CA ALA A 151 2.58 -6.38 3.61
C ALA A 151 3.47 -7.63 3.70
N ALA A 152 3.18 -8.57 4.61
CA ALA A 152 3.96 -9.81 4.74
C ALA A 152 4.02 -10.66 3.46
N SER A 153 3.07 -10.52 2.53
CA SER A 153 3.06 -11.25 1.25
C SER A 153 3.90 -10.60 0.15
N LEU A 154 4.29 -9.33 0.30
CA LEU A 154 4.97 -8.58 -0.76
C LEU A 154 6.35 -9.16 -1.07
N ILE A 155 7.16 -9.52 -0.06
CA ILE A 155 8.50 -10.09 -0.31
C ILE A 155 8.41 -11.38 -1.13
N TYR A 156 7.45 -12.26 -0.83
CA TYR A 156 7.25 -13.49 -1.60
C TYR A 156 6.87 -13.19 -3.06
N LYS A 157 5.98 -12.22 -3.29
CA LYS A 157 5.63 -11.78 -4.65
C LYS A 157 6.81 -11.16 -5.40
N LEU A 158 7.66 -10.40 -4.70
CA LEU A 158 8.88 -9.87 -5.29
C LEU A 158 9.85 -11.02 -5.65
N LEU A 159 10.00 -12.03 -4.80
CA LEU A 159 10.81 -13.21 -5.09
C LEU A 159 10.25 -14.08 -6.22
N GLU A 160 8.93 -14.19 -6.38
CA GLU A 160 8.31 -14.82 -7.54
C GLU A 160 8.69 -14.08 -8.85
N MET A 161 8.81 -12.76 -8.80
CA MET A 161 9.19 -11.93 -9.94
C MET A 161 10.71 -11.87 -10.18
N TYR A 162 11.51 -12.00 -9.12
CA TYR A 162 12.97 -11.85 -9.09
C TYR A 162 13.62 -12.95 -8.23
N PRO A 163 13.57 -14.22 -8.68
CA PRO A 163 13.99 -15.35 -7.84
C PRO A 163 15.48 -15.31 -7.47
N ASP A 164 16.31 -14.73 -8.32
CA ASP A 164 17.77 -14.70 -8.14
C ASP A 164 18.28 -13.47 -7.37
N ASN A 165 17.39 -12.58 -6.88
CA ASN A 165 17.81 -11.39 -6.17
C ASN A 165 18.20 -11.72 -4.71
N THR A 166 19.51 -11.65 -4.43
CA THR A 166 20.09 -12.02 -3.14
C THR A 166 19.70 -11.07 -1.99
N GLU A 167 19.47 -9.78 -2.29
CA GLU A 167 19.00 -8.80 -1.30
C GLU A 167 17.56 -9.12 -0.86
N LEU A 168 16.67 -9.46 -1.81
CA LEU A 168 15.30 -9.88 -1.53
C LEU A 168 15.25 -11.21 -0.75
N GLN A 169 16.09 -12.17 -1.10
CA GLN A 169 16.20 -13.43 -0.35
C GLN A 169 16.64 -13.17 1.10
N SER A 170 17.60 -12.28 1.30
CA SER A 170 18.07 -11.89 2.64
C SER A 170 16.98 -11.17 3.44
N LEU A 171 16.26 -10.24 2.80
CA LEU A 171 15.11 -9.54 3.38
C LEU A 171 13.99 -10.52 3.76
N GLU A 172 13.76 -11.59 2.98
CA GLU A 172 12.78 -12.62 3.31
C GLU A 172 13.10 -13.33 4.62
N ILE A 173 14.35 -13.76 4.78
CA ILE A 173 14.82 -14.42 6.01
C ILE A 173 14.64 -13.47 7.20
N LYS A 174 15.07 -12.21 7.07
CA LYS A 174 14.93 -11.19 8.12
C LYS A 174 13.49 -10.84 8.43
N SER A 175 12.62 -10.83 7.43
CA SER A 175 11.19 -10.60 7.63
C SER A 175 10.56 -11.72 8.45
N LYS A 176 10.94 -12.99 8.23
CA LYS A 176 10.45 -14.12 9.03
C LYS A 176 10.90 -14.04 10.48
N GLU A 177 12.10 -13.55 10.74
CA GLU A 177 12.61 -13.32 12.10
C GLU A 177 11.78 -12.20 12.77
N LEU A 178 11.81 -11.00 12.20
CA LEU A 178 11.17 -9.81 12.76
C LEU A 178 9.65 -10.00 12.94
N PHE A 179 8.97 -10.53 11.92
CA PHE A 179 7.50 -10.58 11.90
C PHE A 179 6.93 -11.75 12.71
N LYS A 180 7.73 -12.78 13.05
CA LYS A 180 7.32 -13.85 13.98
C LYS A 180 7.38 -13.38 15.44
N HIS A 181 8.28 -12.46 15.78
CA HIS A 181 8.43 -11.98 17.16
C HIS A 181 7.32 -11.02 17.61
N GLU A 182 6.50 -10.50 16.71
CA GLU A 182 5.37 -9.61 17.04
C GLU A 182 4.13 -10.28 17.65
N LYS A 183 4.18 -11.58 17.96
CA LYS A 183 3.20 -12.16 18.92
C LYS A 183 3.53 -11.87 20.39
N LEU A 184 4.62 -11.17 20.69
CA LEU A 184 5.01 -10.77 22.05
C LEU A 184 5.51 -9.32 22.07
N GLY A 185 4.60 -8.37 22.14
CA GLY A 185 4.95 -6.96 22.30
C GLY A 185 3.72 -6.07 22.32
N SER A 186 3.19 -5.86 23.51
CA SER A 186 2.18 -4.84 23.80
C SER A 186 2.59 -3.47 23.26
N ILE A 187 1.81 -2.91 22.34
CA ILE A 187 1.67 -1.47 22.23
C ILE A 187 0.18 -1.17 22.33
N ARG A 188 -0.22 -0.74 23.53
CA ARG A 188 -1.47 -0.04 23.78
C ARG A 188 -1.31 1.38 23.22
N TYR A 189 -2.24 1.79 22.37
CA TYR A 189 -2.89 3.10 22.45
C TYR A 189 -4.34 2.91 22.04
#